data_AF-A0A967S7S6-F1
#
_entry.id   AF-A0A967S7S6-F1
#
_cell.length_a   1.000
_cell.length_b   1.000
_cell.length_c   1.000
_cell.angle_alpha   90.00
_cell.angle_beta   90.00
_cell.angle_gamma   90.00
#
_symmetry.space_group_name_H-M   'P 1'
#
loop_
_entity.id
_entity.type
_entity.pdbx_description
1 polymer ?
#
loop_
_entity_poly.entity_id
_entity_poly.type
_entity_poly.pdbx_seq_one_letter_code
_entity_poly.pdbx_strand_id
1 'polypeptide(L)'
;ANERVLDRLEEAGMIESRAGQLLMHVVAAESRWLARVRGEPEELDFWPDPSPELCRQVCDAAGAGWRRYVELHGLDKPVDYETSKGVPYRHSVREILMQVVAHGEHHRGQIALILRDGGHAPVNTDYITFLRERQK
;
A
#
# COMPACT_ATOMS: atom_id res chain seq x y z
N ALA A 1 3.08 -7.99 1.92
CA ALA A 1 3.28 -7.91 0.46
C ALA A 1 4.26 -6.80 0.11
N ASN A 2 4.00 -5.55 0.53
CA ASN A 2 4.90 -4.41 0.30
C ASN A 2 6.34 -4.67 0.79
N GLU A 3 6.54 -5.16 2.02
CA GLU A 3 7.86 -5.53 2.53
C GLU A 3 8.61 -6.51 1.62
N ARG A 4 7.97 -7.61 1.21
CA ARG A 4 8.58 -8.59 0.29
C ARG A 4 8.97 -7.96 -1.06
N VAL A 5 8.15 -7.04 -1.57
CA VAL A 5 8.44 -6.31 -2.82
C VAL A 5 9.59 -5.32 -2.61
N LEU A 6 9.64 -4.64 -1.46
CA LEU A 6 10.73 -3.76 -1.09
C LEU A 6 12.05 -4.52 -1.06
N ASP A 7 12.11 -5.60 -0.29
CA ASP A 7 13.30 -6.44 -0.15
C ASP A 7 13.77 -6.94 -1.53
N ARG A 8 12.82 -7.34 -2.40
CA ARG A 8 13.16 -7.78 -3.76
C ARG A 8 13.73 -6.67 -4.64
N LEU A 9 13.22 -5.45 -4.52
CA LEU A 9 13.73 -4.29 -5.26
C LEU A 9 15.11 -3.86 -4.74
N GLU A 10 15.36 -3.98 -3.43
CA GLU A 10 16.67 -3.75 -2.84
C GLU A 10 17.70 -4.77 -3.36
N GLU A 11 17.37 -6.06 -3.32
CA GLU A 11 18.22 -7.14 -3.86
C GLU A 11 18.53 -6.97 -5.35
N ALA A 12 17.58 -6.45 -6.11
CA ALA A 12 17.73 -6.19 -7.55
C ALA A 12 18.47 -4.87 -7.86
N GLY A 13 18.72 -4.01 -6.86
CA GLY A 13 19.27 -2.67 -7.10
C GLY A 13 18.32 -1.75 -7.87
N MET A 14 17.00 -1.95 -7.73
CA MET A 14 15.96 -1.30 -8.54
C MET A 14 15.12 -0.28 -7.77
N ILE A 15 15.53 0.15 -6.58
CA ILE A 15 14.76 1.11 -5.77
C ILE A 15 14.64 2.49 -6.43
N GLU A 16 15.68 2.98 -7.08
CA GLU A 16 15.64 4.27 -7.78
C GLU A 16 14.89 4.20 -9.12
N SER A 17 14.44 3.01 -9.52
CA SER A 17 13.72 2.79 -10.77
C SER A 17 12.23 3.16 -10.67
N ARG A 18 11.52 3.06 -11.81
CA ARG A 18 10.06 3.17 -11.84
C ARG A 18 9.36 2.18 -10.90
N ALA A 19 9.91 1.00 -10.68
CA ALA A 19 9.34 0.03 -9.76
C ALA A 19 9.37 0.51 -8.30
N GLY A 20 10.47 1.15 -7.87
CA GLY A 20 10.54 1.74 -6.54
C GLY A 20 9.63 2.95 -6.38
N GLN A 21 9.50 3.79 -7.42
CA GLN A 21 8.49 4.88 -7.43
C GLN A 21 7.07 4.35 -7.25
N LEU A 22 6.73 3.25 -7.94
CA LEU A 22 5.41 2.61 -7.81
C LEU A 22 5.21 2.02 -6.41
N LEU A 23 6.23 1.39 -5.82
CA LEU A 23 6.13 0.87 -4.46
C LEU A 23 5.94 2.01 -3.45
N MET A 24 6.72 3.09 -3.59
CA MET A 24 6.59 4.27 -2.72
C MET A 24 5.20 4.89 -2.83
N HIS A 25 4.64 4.97 -4.04
CA HIS A 25 3.27 5.41 -4.26
C HIS A 25 2.23 4.52 -3.57
N VAL A 26 2.39 3.19 -3.60
CA VAL A 26 1.49 2.26 -2.92
C VAL A 26 1.48 2.49 -1.42
N VAL A 27 2.66 2.56 -0.77
CA VAL A 27 2.73 2.77 0.69
C VAL A 27 2.25 4.17 1.09
N ALA A 28 2.51 5.18 0.27
CA ALA A 28 1.98 6.52 0.48
C ALA A 28 0.45 6.55 0.37
N ALA A 29 -0.13 5.86 -0.62
CA ALA A 29 -1.58 5.74 -0.77
C ALA A 29 -2.22 5.02 0.43
N GLU A 30 -1.61 3.95 0.94
CA GLU A 30 -2.04 3.24 2.14
C GLU A 30 -2.09 4.17 3.37
N SER A 31 -1.04 4.98 3.57
CA SER A 31 -0.96 5.96 4.65
C SER A 31 -1.99 7.08 4.50
N ARG A 32 -2.19 7.62 3.28
CA ARG A 32 -3.17 8.68 3.02
C ARG A 32 -4.61 8.23 3.27
N TRP A 33 -4.96 7.01 2.85
CA TRP A 33 -6.28 6.46 3.17
C TRP A 33 -6.47 6.26 4.68
N LEU A 34 -5.41 5.89 5.40
CA LEU A 34 -5.46 5.78 6.86
C LEU A 34 -5.71 7.14 7.52
N ALA A 35 -5.02 8.19 7.05
CA ALA A 35 -5.22 9.56 7.53
C ALA A 35 -6.68 9.99 7.30
N ARG A 36 -7.25 9.72 6.12
CA ARG A 36 -8.66 10.02 5.80
C ARG A 36 -9.63 9.36 6.76
N VAL A 37 -9.48 8.05 7.02
CA VAL A 37 -10.41 7.37 7.93
C VAL A 37 -10.29 7.84 9.37
N ARG A 38 -9.17 8.45 9.75
CA ARG A 38 -8.95 9.05 11.07
C ARG A 38 -9.34 10.52 11.16
N GLY A 39 -9.60 11.19 10.02
CA GLY A 39 -9.76 12.65 9.98
C GLY A 39 -8.45 13.39 10.30
N GLU A 40 -7.31 12.76 10.02
CA GLU A 40 -5.97 13.32 10.21
C GLU A 40 -5.47 13.96 8.91
N PRO A 41 -4.57 14.95 8.97
CA PRO A 41 -3.95 15.53 7.78
C PRO A 41 -3.11 14.48 7.02
N GLU A 42 -3.08 14.60 5.70
CA GLU A 42 -2.22 13.77 4.84
C GLU A 42 -0.79 14.34 4.85
N GLU A 43 0.18 13.60 5.40
CA GLU A 43 1.56 14.08 5.57
C GLU A 43 2.49 13.84 4.36
N LEU A 44 2.15 12.88 3.51
CA LEU A 44 2.98 12.47 2.37
C LEU A 44 2.43 13.02 1.05
N ASP A 45 3.35 13.39 0.16
CA ASP A 45 3.04 13.68 -1.23
C ASP A 45 2.41 12.49 -1.95
N PHE A 46 1.75 12.74 -3.08
CA PHE A 46 1.09 11.69 -3.86
C PHE A 46 2.11 10.77 -4.57
N TRP A 47 3.27 11.31 -4.92
CA TRP A 47 4.40 10.60 -5.53
C TRP A 47 5.70 10.98 -4.79
N PRO A 48 5.94 10.45 -3.59
CA PRO A 48 7.19 10.69 -2.89
C PRO A 48 8.35 10.02 -3.64
N ASP A 49 9.54 10.61 -3.53
CA ASP A 49 10.77 9.97 -4.02
C ASP A 49 11.00 8.64 -3.27
N PRO A 50 11.40 7.57 -3.97
CA PRO A 50 11.60 6.28 -3.33
C PRO A 50 12.84 6.31 -2.44
N SER A 51 12.67 5.86 -1.20
CA SER A 51 13.75 5.59 -0.25
C SER A 51 13.43 4.27 0.46
N PRO A 52 14.37 3.32 0.57
CA PRO A 52 14.10 2.05 1.27
C PRO A 52 13.66 2.28 2.72
N GLU A 53 14.36 3.17 3.42
CA GLU A 53 14.10 3.52 4.82
C GLU A 53 12.70 4.12 4.98
N LEU A 54 12.37 5.12 4.15
CA LEU A 54 11.06 5.77 4.19
C LEU A 54 9.95 4.78 3.82
N CYS A 55 10.18 3.95 2.80
CA CYS A 55 9.20 2.97 2.35
C CYS A 55 8.87 1.96 3.47
N ARG A 56 9.91 1.45 4.16
CA ARG A 56 9.76 0.52 5.29
C ARG A 56 9.04 1.19 6.46
N GLN A 57 9.46 2.39 6.85
CA GLN A 57 8.83 3.17 7.91
C GLN A 57 7.33 3.40 7.65
N VAL A 58 6.98 3.86 6.44
CA VAL A 58 5.60 4.17 6.07
C VAL A 58 4.77 2.89 5.98
N CYS A 59 5.32 1.81 5.41
CA CYS A 59 4.66 0.52 5.33
C CYS A 59 4.29 -0.03 6.72
N ASP A 60 5.25 -0.03 7.65
CA ASP A 60 5.06 -0.52 9.01
C ASP A 60 4.02 0.31 9.77
N ALA A 61 4.14 1.64 9.69
CA ALA A 61 3.23 2.57 10.35
C ALA A 61 1.81 2.46 9.80
N ALA A 62 1.64 2.41 8.48
CA ALA A 62 0.33 2.26 7.86
C ALA A 62 -0.30 0.90 8.19
N GLY A 63 0.46 -0.19 8.11
CA GLY A 63 -0.01 -1.54 8.42
C GLY A 63 -0.45 -1.70 9.88
N ALA A 64 0.36 -1.22 10.83
CA ALA A 64 -0.02 -1.17 12.25
C ALA A 64 -1.25 -0.28 12.49
N GLY A 65 -1.29 0.87 11.80
CA GLY A 65 -2.36 1.83 11.93
C GLY A 65 -3.71 1.34 11.43
N TRP A 66 -3.75 0.63 10.30
CA TRP A 66 -4.96 0.01 9.77
C TRP A 66 -5.47 -1.11 10.67
N ARG A 67 -4.59 -1.99 11.17
CA ARG A 67 -4.98 -3.05 12.12
C ARG A 67 -5.67 -2.46 13.34
N ARG A 68 -5.03 -1.48 13.98
CA ARG A 68 -5.59 -0.78 15.15
C ARG A 68 -6.92 -0.10 14.84
N TYR A 69 -7.03 0.56 13.67
CA TYR A 69 -8.26 1.25 13.29
C TYR A 69 -9.42 0.25 13.13
N VAL A 70 -9.19 -0.87 12.43
CA VAL A 70 -10.20 -1.91 12.23
C VAL A 70 -10.60 -2.58 13.54
N GLU A 71 -9.64 -2.85 14.44
CA GLU A 71 -9.92 -3.41 15.77
C GLU A 71 -10.83 -2.51 16.62
N LEU A 72 -10.62 -1.19 16.55
CA LEU A 72 -11.38 -0.21 17.35
C LEU A 72 -12.77 0.10 16.77
N HIS A 73 -12.91 0.05 15.46
CA HIS A 73 -14.09 0.60 14.77
C HIS A 73 -14.92 -0.43 14.01
N GLY A 74 -14.34 -1.60 13.71
CA GLY A 74 -14.96 -2.58 12.84
C GLY A 74 -14.91 -2.19 11.35
N LEU A 75 -15.18 -3.19 10.50
CA LEU A 75 -15.13 -3.04 9.05
C LEU A 75 -16.34 -2.29 8.47
N ASP A 76 -17.48 -2.30 9.16
CA ASP A 76 -18.73 -1.76 8.63
C ASP A 76 -19.02 -0.33 9.12
N LYS A 77 -18.07 0.31 9.83
CA LYS A 77 -18.16 1.72 10.20
C LYS A 77 -18.22 2.59 8.93
N PRO A 78 -19.20 3.51 8.82
CA PRO A 78 -19.19 4.52 7.77
C PRO A 78 -18.15 5.60 8.06
N VAL A 79 -17.47 6.06 7.02
CA VAL A 79 -16.47 7.12 7.03
C VAL A 79 -16.87 8.19 6.02
N ASP A 80 -17.03 9.42 6.49
CA ASP A 80 -17.13 10.60 5.65
C ASP A 80 -15.71 11.14 5.40
N TYR A 81 -15.35 11.39 4.15
CA TYR A 81 -14.04 11.92 3.77
C TYR A 81 -14.13 12.77 2.51
N GLU A 82 -13.10 13.57 2.25
CA GLU A 82 -12.97 14.35 1.02
C GLU A 82 -11.88 13.78 0.11
N THR A 83 -12.12 13.84 -1.19
CA THR A 83 -11.05 13.61 -2.17
C THR A 83 -10.03 14.75 -2.12
N SER A 84 -8.87 14.56 -2.76
CA SER A 84 -7.88 15.64 -2.93
C SER A 84 -8.40 16.87 -3.70
N LYS A 85 -9.59 16.78 -4.31
CA LYS A 85 -10.29 17.90 -4.96
C LYS A 85 -11.36 18.55 -4.07
N GLY A 86 -11.42 18.19 -2.78
CA GLY A 86 -12.43 18.69 -1.83
C GLY A 86 -13.84 18.16 -2.04
N VAL A 87 -14.00 17.09 -2.84
CA VAL A 87 -15.32 16.49 -3.08
C VAL A 87 -15.64 15.49 -1.97
N PRO A 88 -16.75 15.64 -1.23
CA PRO A 88 -17.11 14.76 -0.13
C PRO A 88 -17.69 13.43 -0.62
N TYR A 89 -17.34 12.36 0.07
CA TYR A 89 -17.86 11.01 -0.14
C TYR A 89 -18.06 10.30 1.20
N ARG A 90 -18.85 9.23 1.16
CA ARG A 90 -19.10 8.36 2.31
C ARG A 90 -18.99 6.90 1.89
N HIS A 91 -18.11 6.16 2.56
CA HIS A 91 -17.91 4.73 2.34
C HIS A 91 -17.65 4.01 3.66
N SER A 92 -17.87 2.71 3.71
CA SER A 92 -17.48 1.87 4.84
C SER A 92 -15.96 1.66 4.88
N VAL A 93 -15.43 1.35 6.07
CA VAL A 93 -14.02 0.94 6.24
C VAL A 93 -13.68 -0.24 5.35
N ARG A 94 -14.61 -1.18 5.17
CA ARG A 94 -14.50 -2.34 4.28
C ARG A 94 -14.28 -1.95 2.83
N GLU A 95 -15.10 -1.04 2.29
CA GLU A 95 -14.99 -0.57 0.91
C GLU A 95 -13.68 0.19 0.69
N ILE A 96 -13.28 1.03 1.64
CA ILE A 96 -12.00 1.75 1.59
C ILE A 96 -10.82 0.79 1.63
N LEU A 97 -10.82 -0.21 2.52
CA LEU A 97 -9.78 -1.22 2.56
C LEU A 97 -9.72 -2.06 1.29
N MET A 98 -10.87 -2.37 0.68
CA MET A 98 -10.90 -3.06 -0.60
C MET A 98 -10.25 -2.20 -1.70
N GLN A 99 -10.51 -0.89 -1.71
CA GLN A 99 -9.81 0.04 -2.61
C GLN A 99 -8.31 0.04 -2.35
N VAL A 100 -7.87 0.11 -1.10
CA VAL A 100 -6.45 0.09 -0.72
C VAL A 100 -5.76 -1.20 -1.20
N VAL A 101 -6.38 -2.36 -0.96
CA VAL A 101 -5.84 -3.65 -1.40
C VAL A 101 -5.80 -3.77 -2.92
N ALA A 102 -6.90 -3.43 -3.61
CA ALA A 102 -7.00 -3.54 -5.06
C ALA A 102 -6.02 -2.58 -5.78
N HIS A 103 -5.91 -1.35 -5.29
CA HIS A 103 -4.95 -0.36 -5.79
C HIS A 103 -3.51 -0.83 -5.58
N GLY A 104 -3.21 -1.40 -4.41
CA GLY A 104 -1.92 -2.01 -4.13
C GLY A 104 -1.59 -3.14 -5.11
N GLU A 105 -2.52 -4.08 -5.34
CA GLU A 105 -2.30 -5.18 -6.31
C GLU A 105 -2.14 -4.69 -7.74
N HIS A 106 -2.88 -3.67 -8.17
CA HIS A 106 -2.73 -3.06 -9.49
C HIS A 106 -1.28 -2.60 -9.75
N HIS A 107 -0.70 -1.87 -8.80
CA HIS A 107 0.69 -1.40 -8.93
C HIS A 107 1.72 -2.49 -8.67
N ARG A 108 1.46 -3.45 -7.78
CA ARG A 108 2.34 -4.62 -7.58
C ARG A 108 2.44 -5.48 -8.86
N GLY A 109 1.36 -5.58 -9.64
CA GLY A 109 1.40 -6.19 -10.98
C GLY A 109 2.32 -5.46 -11.96
N GLN A 110 2.31 -4.11 -11.94
CA GLN A 110 3.23 -3.30 -12.76
C GLN A 110 4.69 -3.49 -12.30
N ILE A 111 4.94 -3.51 -10.99
CA ILE A 111 6.27 -3.77 -10.41
C ILE A 111 6.77 -5.15 -10.82
N ALA A 112 5.90 -6.17 -10.78
CA ALA A 112 6.26 -7.52 -11.19
C ALA A 112 6.70 -7.60 -12.66
N LEU A 113 6.03 -6.85 -13.54
CA LEU A 113 6.43 -6.75 -14.95
C LEU A 113 7.81 -6.06 -15.09
N ILE A 114 8.02 -4.93 -14.42
CA ILE A 114 9.28 -4.18 -14.47
C ILE A 114 10.46 -5.02 -13.94
N LEU A 115 10.25 -5.79 -12.86
CA LEU A 115 11.25 -6.74 -12.34
C LEU A 115 11.60 -7.79 -13.40
N ARG A 116 10.59 -8.38 -14.06
CA ARG A 116 10.81 -9.38 -15.13
C ARG A 116 11.61 -8.80 -16.30
N ASP A 117 11.25 -7.61 -16.75
CA ASP A 117 11.94 -6.94 -17.86
C ASP A 117 13.40 -6.60 -17.50
N GLY A 118 13.68 -6.36 -16.21
CA GLY A 118 15.04 -6.23 -15.66
C GLY A 118 15.79 -7.54 -15.46
N GLY A 119 15.22 -8.70 -15.81
CA GLY A 119 15.85 -10.01 -15.62
C GLY A 119 15.73 -10.57 -14.19
N HIS A 120 14.89 -9.98 -13.35
CA HIS A 120 14.69 -10.38 -11.96
C HIS A 120 13.36 -11.15 -11.79
N ALA A 121 13.39 -12.22 -10.99
CA ALA A 121 12.15 -12.89 -10.59
C ALA A 121 11.27 -11.97 -9.72
N PRO A 122 9.96 -11.83 -10.02
CA PRO A 122 9.06 -11.01 -9.24
C PRO A 122 8.55 -11.76 -8.00
N VAL A 123 8.06 -11.00 -7.02
CA VAL A 123 7.41 -11.55 -5.82
C VAL A 123 6.00 -12.02 -6.17
N ASN A 124 5.60 -13.20 -5.71
CA ASN A 124 4.21 -13.64 -5.78
C ASN A 124 3.39 -12.87 -4.72
N THR A 125 2.41 -12.08 -5.18
CA THR A 125 1.51 -11.27 -4.32
C THR A 125 0.07 -11.80 -4.29
N ASP A 126 -0.18 -12.98 -4.87
CA ASP A 126 -1.52 -13.54 -4.96
C ASP A 126 -2.09 -13.84 -3.57
N TYR A 127 -3.33 -13.39 -3.34
CA TYR A 127 -4.04 -13.60 -2.10
C TYR A 127 -4.20 -15.08 -1.73
N ILE A 128 -4.49 -15.94 -2.71
CA ILE A 128 -4.64 -17.38 -2.46
C ILE A 128 -3.31 -18.04 -2.08
N THR A 129 -2.19 -17.58 -2.63
CA THR A 129 -0.86 -18.04 -2.23
C THR A 129 -0.60 -17.66 -0.77
N PHE A 130 -0.86 -16.40 -0.41
CA PHE A 130 -0.74 -15.93 0.97
C PHE A 130 -1.58 -16.76 1.96
N LEU A 131 -2.84 -17.07 1.63
CA LEU A 131 -3.69 -17.89 2.50
C LEU A 131 -3.12 -19.31 2.69
N ARG A 132 -2.58 -19.92 1.63
CA ARG A 132 -1.96 -21.25 1.71
C ARG A 132 -0.67 -21.22 2.56
N GLU A 133 0.11 -20.16 2.47
CA GLU A 133 1.33 -19.98 3.27
C GLU A 133 1.00 -19.87 4.77
N ARG A 134 -0.12 -19.26 5.15
CA ARG A 134 -0.54 -19.10 6.56
C ARG A 134 -1.19 -20.32 7.20
N GLN A 135 -1.52 -21.35 6.43
CA GLN A 135 -2.07 -22.62 6.93
C GLN A 135 -0.98 -23.63 7.32
N LYS A 136 0.28 -23.33 7.02
CA LYS A 136 1.45 -24.10 7.44
C LYS A 136 1.92 -23.60 8.79
#